data_AF-A0A842LL53-F1
#
_entry.id   AF-A0A842LL53-F1
#
_cell.length_a   1.000
_cell.length_b   1.000
_cell.length_c   1.000
_cell.angle_alpha   90.00
_cell.angle_beta   90.00
_cell.angle_gamma   90.00
#
_symmetry.space_group_name_H-M   'P 1'
#
loop_
_entity.id
_entity.type
_entity.pdbx_description
1 polymer ?
#
loop_
_entity_poly.entity_id
_entity_poly.type
_entity_poly.pdbx_seq_one_letter_code
_entity_poly.pdbx_strand_id
1 'polypeptide(L)'
;MSFRVVEVRGNAFERGKKYGELAKDLIKKNLSYYMNFWRNHLRIDEKSLKDASESFSEAIEEFDDELFREIKGISEGCNEPLSSIVLMNARYELGWLGEALKSQGCLAEGCTSVGTLPEVSNGRTFVAQNWDYKEHFLETTIILKIIREDAPDIITKTEAGIITQQGINSEGIAVAMNALVSSEDSFGKGVPVMLIMRKILDSADFSTALKCVYNVRSNVSANFMIGAPGEVLNLEMTPRGVSCLHPRDGIITHSNHFLRAHLEHDLRDRFIS
;
A
#
# COMPACT_ATOMS: atom_id res chain seq x y z
N MET A 1 -21.99 -4.98 -7.25
CA MET A 1 -21.53 -3.77 -6.51
C MET A 1 -20.86 -2.83 -7.48
N SER A 2 -21.07 -1.52 -7.36
CA SER A 2 -20.38 -0.49 -8.16
C SER A 2 -19.53 0.37 -7.24
N PHE A 3 -18.25 0.56 -7.56
CA PHE A 3 -17.37 1.45 -6.80
C PHE A 3 -17.68 2.92 -7.11
N ARG A 4 -17.59 3.79 -6.09
CA ARG A 4 -17.60 5.24 -6.32
C ARG A 4 -16.31 5.62 -7.05
N VAL A 5 -16.44 6.41 -8.12
CA VAL A 5 -15.30 6.98 -8.84
C VAL A 5 -15.09 8.41 -8.37
N VAL A 6 -13.87 8.73 -7.94
CA VAL A 6 -13.44 10.07 -7.54
C VAL A 6 -12.32 10.49 -8.48
N GLU A 7 -12.46 11.66 -9.11
CA GLU A 7 -11.41 12.24 -9.96
C GLU A 7 -10.88 13.52 -9.30
N VAL A 8 -9.56 13.64 -9.24
CA VAL A 8 -8.87 14.79 -8.65
C VAL A 8 -7.78 15.32 -9.59
N ARG A 9 -7.58 16.63 -9.54
CA ARG A 9 -6.67 17.42 -10.38
C ARG A 9 -6.00 18.50 -9.52
N GLY A 10 -4.91 19.06 -10.01
CA GLY A 10 -4.17 20.15 -9.35
C GLY A 10 -2.89 19.67 -8.67
N ASN A 11 -2.32 20.53 -7.83
CA ASN A 11 -1.13 20.19 -7.04
C ASN A 11 -1.48 19.15 -5.94
N ALA A 12 -0.47 18.61 -5.25
CA ALA A 12 -0.68 17.54 -4.28
C ALA A 12 -1.71 17.89 -3.21
N PHE A 13 -1.63 19.08 -2.62
CA PHE A 13 -2.57 19.52 -1.58
C PHE A 13 -4.00 19.66 -2.14
N GLU A 14 -4.17 20.27 -3.31
CA GLU A 14 -5.48 20.44 -3.96
C GLU A 14 -6.14 19.10 -4.29
N ARG A 15 -5.36 18.15 -4.83
CA ARG A 15 -5.84 16.79 -5.12
C ARG A 15 -6.29 16.11 -3.83
N GLY A 16 -5.47 16.18 -2.80
CA GLY A 16 -5.78 15.62 -1.48
C GLY A 16 -7.05 16.22 -0.91
N LYS A 17 -7.16 17.55 -0.90
CA LYS A 17 -8.35 18.26 -0.41
C LYS A 17 -9.60 17.87 -1.18
N LYS A 18 -9.51 17.81 -2.51
CA LYS A 18 -10.66 17.43 -3.33
C LYS A 18 -11.08 15.98 -3.10
N TYR A 19 -10.13 15.07 -2.94
CA TYR A 19 -10.39 13.69 -2.56
C TYR A 19 -11.09 13.62 -1.20
N GLY A 20 -10.55 14.30 -0.20
CA GLY A 20 -11.14 14.39 1.14
C GLY A 20 -12.59 14.87 1.12
N GLU A 21 -12.90 15.91 0.33
CA GLU A 21 -14.26 16.44 0.16
C GLU A 21 -15.22 15.43 -0.49
N LEU A 22 -14.80 14.82 -1.61
CA LEU A 22 -15.65 13.96 -2.44
C LEU A 22 -15.90 12.57 -1.82
N ALA A 23 -15.00 12.11 -0.95
CA ALA A 23 -15.07 10.82 -0.29
C ALA A 23 -15.30 10.92 1.24
N LYS A 24 -15.62 12.12 1.75
CA LYS A 24 -15.73 12.42 3.20
C LYS A 24 -16.54 11.41 4.01
N ASP A 25 -17.70 11.00 3.51
CA ASP A 25 -18.58 10.02 4.15
C ASP A 25 -17.93 8.64 4.27
N LEU A 26 -17.24 8.18 3.22
CA LEU A 26 -16.54 6.89 3.21
C LEU A 26 -15.26 6.93 4.06
N ILE A 27 -14.52 8.04 4.01
CA ILE A 27 -13.33 8.26 4.86
C ILE A 27 -13.72 8.18 6.34
N LYS A 28 -14.79 8.85 6.76
CA LYS A 28 -15.28 8.81 8.15
C LYS A 28 -15.69 7.41 8.59
N LYS A 29 -16.31 6.62 7.71
CA LYS A 29 -16.62 5.21 7.97
C LYS A 29 -15.36 4.38 8.20
N ASN A 30 -14.38 4.50 7.31
CA ASN A 30 -13.10 3.79 7.43
C ASN A 30 -12.32 4.21 8.68
N LEU A 31 -12.28 5.50 9.00
CA LEU A 31 -11.66 6.01 10.23
C LEU A 31 -12.32 5.44 11.47
N SER A 32 -13.65 5.43 11.53
CA SER A 32 -14.39 4.88 12.66
C SER A 32 -14.08 3.39 12.84
N TYR A 33 -14.02 2.65 11.73
CA TYR A 33 -13.66 1.24 11.73
C TYR A 33 -12.23 1.03 12.25
N TYR A 34 -11.24 1.73 11.70
CA TYR A 34 -9.84 1.56 12.08
C TYR A 34 -9.56 1.99 13.52
N MET A 35 -10.10 3.12 13.97
CA MET A 35 -9.94 3.55 15.36
C MET A 35 -10.53 2.53 16.33
N ASN A 36 -11.71 1.97 16.02
CA ASN A 36 -12.28 0.89 16.79
C ASN A 36 -11.40 -0.36 16.75
N PHE A 37 -10.87 -0.72 15.58
CA PHE A 37 -10.02 -1.89 15.41
C PHE A 37 -8.71 -1.78 16.20
N TRP A 38 -8.00 -0.66 16.09
CA TRP A 38 -6.73 -0.44 16.79
C TRP A 38 -6.92 -0.41 18.32
N ARG A 39 -7.95 0.28 18.81
CA ARG A 39 -8.20 0.38 20.26
C ARG A 39 -8.70 -0.92 20.86
N ASN A 40 -9.67 -1.58 20.20
CA ASN A 40 -10.39 -2.70 20.82
C ASN A 40 -9.84 -4.07 20.42
N HIS A 41 -9.29 -4.21 19.21
CA HIS A 41 -8.72 -5.48 18.75
C HIS A 41 -7.20 -5.53 18.91
N LEU A 42 -6.49 -4.46 18.56
CA LEU A 42 -5.03 -4.39 18.76
C LEU A 42 -4.60 -3.89 20.15
N ARG A 43 -5.55 -3.37 20.94
CA ARG A 43 -5.32 -2.82 22.29
C ARG A 43 -4.28 -1.70 22.32
N ILE A 44 -4.21 -0.91 21.26
CA ILE A 44 -3.30 0.24 21.18
C ILE A 44 -3.94 1.42 21.90
N ASP A 45 -3.23 1.99 22.88
CA ASP A 45 -3.69 3.16 23.62
C ASP A 45 -3.51 4.47 22.83
N GLU A 46 -4.19 5.54 23.27
CA GLU A 46 -4.17 6.85 22.59
C GLU A 46 -2.77 7.45 22.49
N LYS A 47 -1.92 7.27 23.50
CA LYS A 47 -0.57 7.82 23.49
C LYS A 47 0.25 7.10 22.42
N SER A 48 0.16 5.78 22.36
CA SER A 48 0.81 4.99 21.32
C SER A 48 0.33 5.35 19.90
N LEU A 49 -0.97 5.59 19.69
CA LEU A 49 -1.49 6.07 18.40
C LEU A 49 -0.97 7.47 18.04
N LYS A 50 -0.88 8.37 19.02
CA LYS A 50 -0.34 9.72 18.81
C LYS A 50 1.14 9.67 18.45
N ASP A 51 1.94 8.93 19.22
CA ASP A 51 3.39 8.78 18.98
C ASP A 51 3.64 8.12 17.61
N ALA A 52 2.85 7.12 17.23
CA ALA A 52 2.91 6.49 15.91
C ALA A 52 2.59 7.48 14.79
N SER A 53 1.54 8.28 14.96
CA SER A 53 1.16 9.30 13.98
C SER A 53 2.25 10.34 13.78
N GLU A 54 2.92 10.77 14.84
CA GLU A 54 4.02 11.75 14.75
C GLU A 54 5.21 11.12 14.02
N SER A 55 5.59 9.90 14.38
CA SER A 55 6.69 9.18 13.74
C SER A 55 6.46 8.93 12.23
N PHE A 56 5.24 8.53 11.85
CA PHE A 56 4.91 8.37 10.43
C PHE A 56 4.79 9.69 9.69
N SER A 57 4.33 10.76 10.33
CA SER A 57 4.30 12.09 9.70
C SER A 57 5.71 12.52 9.28
N GLU A 58 6.68 12.40 10.18
CA GLU A 58 8.08 12.69 9.88
C GLU A 58 8.63 11.77 8.78
N ALA A 59 8.38 10.46 8.87
CA ALA A 59 8.88 9.51 7.89
C ALA A 59 8.32 9.76 6.47
N ILE A 60 7.04 10.12 6.38
CA ILE A 60 6.40 10.42 5.10
C ILE A 60 6.92 11.76 4.55
N GLU A 61 7.05 12.80 5.39
CA GLU A 61 7.57 14.10 4.96
C GLU A 61 9.03 14.03 4.51
N GLU A 62 9.87 13.25 5.20
CA GLU A 62 11.26 12.98 4.80
C GLU A 62 11.36 12.17 3.50
N PHE A 63 10.40 11.27 3.26
CA PHE A 63 10.37 10.42 2.08
C PHE A 63 9.91 11.17 0.82
N ASP A 64 8.80 11.90 0.94
CA ASP A 64 8.21 12.68 -0.15
C ASP A 64 7.26 13.76 0.40
N ASP A 65 7.71 15.03 0.34
CA ASP A 65 6.93 16.14 0.88
C ASP A 65 5.62 16.40 0.12
N GLU A 66 5.56 16.08 -1.17
CA GLU A 66 4.35 16.22 -1.98
C GLU A 66 3.31 15.17 -1.57
N LEU A 67 3.71 13.92 -1.32
CA LEU A 67 2.79 12.92 -0.77
C LEU A 67 2.25 13.32 0.61
N PHE A 68 3.10 13.90 1.46
CA PHE A 68 2.63 14.39 2.76
C PHE A 68 1.67 15.57 2.62
N ARG A 69 1.90 16.48 1.66
CA ARG A 69 0.95 17.57 1.31
C ARG A 69 -0.38 17.03 0.82
N GLU A 70 -0.38 15.95 0.04
CA GLU A 70 -1.63 15.29 -0.40
C GLU A 70 -2.42 14.72 0.80
N ILE A 71 -1.75 14.08 1.75
CA ILE A 71 -2.35 13.59 3.00
C ILE A 71 -2.91 14.76 3.85
N LYS A 72 -2.17 15.87 3.97
CA LYS A 72 -2.65 17.11 4.61
C LYS A 72 -3.92 17.63 3.93
N GLY A 73 -3.94 17.61 2.60
CA GLY A 73 -5.13 17.95 1.81
C GLY A 73 -6.31 17.06 2.16
N ILE A 74 -6.14 15.72 2.17
CA ILE A 74 -7.22 14.77 2.50
C ILE A 74 -7.82 15.09 3.86
N SER A 75 -6.96 15.30 4.87
CA SER A 75 -7.37 15.69 6.23
C SER A 75 -8.24 16.95 6.24
N GLU A 76 -7.83 18.01 5.53
CA GLU A 76 -8.61 19.23 5.43
C GLU A 76 -9.95 19.00 4.70
N GLY A 77 -9.93 18.29 3.57
CA GLY A 77 -11.11 18.03 2.75
C GLY A 77 -12.19 17.21 3.46
N CYS A 78 -11.78 16.19 4.22
CA CYS A 78 -12.73 15.38 4.99
C CYS A 78 -13.04 15.96 6.38
N ASN A 79 -12.34 17.02 6.80
CA ASN A 79 -12.43 17.64 8.12
C ASN A 79 -12.22 16.62 9.25
N GLU A 80 -11.10 15.91 9.17
CA GLU A 80 -10.64 14.94 10.18
C GLU A 80 -9.19 15.26 10.57
N PRO A 81 -8.75 14.90 11.78
CA PRO A 81 -7.39 15.19 12.22
C PRO A 81 -6.34 14.58 11.29
N LEU A 82 -5.29 15.34 10.96
CA LEU A 82 -4.18 14.86 10.12
C LEU A 82 -3.62 13.54 10.66
N SER A 83 -3.51 13.42 11.97
CA SER A 83 -3.02 12.22 12.63
C SER A 83 -3.81 10.98 12.25
N SER A 84 -5.13 11.10 12.12
CA SER A 84 -6.00 9.98 11.78
C SER A 84 -5.81 9.54 10.34
N ILE A 85 -5.59 10.48 9.41
CA ILE A 85 -5.33 10.19 7.99
C ILE A 85 -3.92 9.61 7.80
N VAL A 86 -2.92 10.10 8.54
CA VAL A 86 -1.56 9.53 8.54
C VAL A 86 -1.61 8.08 9.02
N LEU A 87 -2.29 7.81 10.14
CA LEU A 87 -2.45 6.44 10.67
C LEU A 87 -3.17 5.51 9.67
N MET A 88 -4.17 6.00 8.94
CA MET A 88 -4.81 5.22 7.87
C MET A 88 -3.84 4.87 6.74
N ASN A 89 -2.98 5.80 6.33
CA ASN A 89 -1.97 5.55 5.28
C ASN A 89 -0.80 4.69 5.77
N ALA A 90 -0.66 4.52 7.10
CA ALA A 90 0.29 3.61 7.75
C ALA A 90 -0.39 2.41 8.44
N ARG A 91 -1.62 2.07 8.01
CA ARG A 91 -2.45 1.07 8.71
C ARG A 91 -1.85 -0.33 8.70
N TYR A 92 -1.04 -0.64 7.69
CA TYR A 92 -0.38 -1.93 7.56
C TYR A 92 0.67 -2.05 8.67
N GLU A 93 1.52 -1.05 8.79
CA GLU A 93 2.59 -0.92 9.79
C GLU A 93 2.05 -0.90 11.22
N LEU A 94 0.88 -0.27 11.43
CA LEU A 94 0.22 -0.25 12.73
C LEU A 94 -0.18 -1.64 13.24
N GLY A 95 -0.26 -2.64 12.37
CA GLY A 95 -0.37 -4.02 12.81
C GLY A 95 0.68 -4.35 13.86
N TRP A 96 1.95 -4.02 13.58
CA TRP A 96 3.12 -4.30 14.42
C TRP A 96 3.23 -3.52 15.71
N LEU A 97 2.37 -2.51 15.92
CA LEU A 97 2.31 -1.77 17.17
C LEU A 97 1.52 -2.52 18.26
N GLY A 98 0.52 -3.30 17.87
CA GLY A 98 -0.41 -3.94 18.81
C GLY A 98 0.17 -5.13 19.56
N GLU A 99 -0.19 -5.28 20.83
CA GLU A 99 0.19 -6.43 21.67
C GLU A 99 -0.34 -7.76 21.09
N ALA A 100 -1.46 -7.71 20.36
CA ALA A 100 -2.13 -8.86 19.78
C ALA A 100 -1.29 -9.60 18.74
N LEU A 101 -0.28 -8.98 18.14
CA LEU A 101 0.62 -9.65 17.18
C LEU A 101 1.69 -10.55 17.78
N LYS A 102 1.74 -10.65 19.11
CA LYS A 102 2.36 -11.83 19.74
C LYS A 102 1.57 -13.12 19.46
N SER A 103 0.34 -13.02 18.94
CA SER A 103 -0.46 -14.14 18.42
C SER A 103 -0.71 -13.97 16.92
N GLN A 104 -0.39 -15.00 16.14
CA GLN A 104 -0.17 -15.01 14.68
C GLN A 104 -1.37 -14.64 13.76
N GLY A 105 -2.49 -14.10 14.28
CA GLY A 105 -3.77 -14.03 13.55
C GLY A 105 -4.26 -12.65 13.08
N CYS A 106 -3.70 -11.53 13.56
CA CYS A 106 -4.31 -10.21 13.32
C CYS A 106 -3.90 -9.53 12.00
N LEU A 107 -2.83 -9.98 11.35
CA LEU A 107 -2.33 -9.45 10.07
C LEU A 107 -2.80 -10.26 8.84
N ALA A 108 -3.73 -11.19 9.01
CA ALA A 108 -4.16 -12.09 7.94
C ALA A 108 -4.99 -11.37 6.85
N GLU A 109 -4.31 -10.66 5.95
CA GLU A 109 -4.80 -10.31 4.63
C GLU A 109 -4.50 -11.47 3.68
N GLY A 110 -5.54 -12.10 3.13
CA GLY A 110 -5.38 -13.08 2.08
C GLY A 110 -5.25 -12.35 0.76
N CYS A 111 -4.15 -12.49 0.06
CA CYS A 111 -3.96 -11.85 -1.23
C CYS A 111 -3.38 -12.87 -2.18
N THR A 112 -3.88 -12.89 -3.42
CA THR A 112 -3.26 -13.66 -4.51
C THR A 112 -3.07 -12.73 -5.70
N SER A 113 -1.86 -12.66 -6.22
CA SER A 113 -1.53 -11.84 -7.39
C SER A 113 -0.96 -12.70 -8.51
N VAL A 114 -1.21 -12.29 -9.75
CA VAL A 114 -0.72 -12.94 -10.96
C VAL A 114 -0.26 -11.90 -11.97
N GLY A 115 0.86 -12.19 -12.59
CA GLY A 115 1.45 -11.42 -13.66
C GLY A 115 1.71 -12.31 -14.87
N THR A 116 1.46 -11.80 -16.07
CA THR A 116 1.66 -12.55 -17.32
C THR A 116 2.35 -11.71 -18.37
N LEU A 117 3.31 -12.32 -19.07
CA LEU A 117 4.04 -11.72 -20.19
C LEU A 117 3.31 -11.94 -21.52
N PRO A 118 3.51 -11.06 -22.53
CA PRO A 118 2.79 -11.09 -23.79
C PRO A 118 2.74 -12.46 -24.51
N GLU A 119 3.77 -13.30 -24.38
CA GLU A 119 3.82 -14.62 -25.01
C GLU A 119 2.71 -15.60 -24.58
N VAL A 120 2.11 -15.40 -23.40
CA VAL A 120 1.08 -16.29 -22.83
C VAL A 120 -0.30 -15.63 -22.71
N SER A 121 -0.42 -14.39 -23.18
CA SER A 121 -1.56 -13.51 -22.87
C SER A 121 -2.01 -12.65 -24.06
N ASN A 122 -1.97 -13.24 -25.27
CA ASN A 122 -2.43 -12.59 -26.51
C ASN A 122 -1.75 -11.24 -26.78
N GLY A 123 -0.43 -11.16 -26.53
CA GLY A 123 0.37 -9.98 -26.84
C GLY A 123 0.25 -8.83 -25.83
N ARG A 124 -0.32 -9.06 -24.63
CA ARG A 124 -0.49 -8.02 -23.59
C ARG A 124 0.14 -8.43 -22.26
N THR A 125 0.75 -7.51 -21.54
CA THR A 125 1.09 -7.77 -20.13
C THR A 125 -0.14 -7.62 -19.26
N PHE A 126 -0.35 -8.52 -18.30
CA PHE A 126 -1.35 -8.35 -17.24
C PHE A 126 -0.71 -8.40 -15.85
N VAL A 127 -1.23 -7.58 -14.95
CA VAL A 127 -1.07 -7.70 -13.49
C VAL A 127 -2.48 -7.72 -12.91
N ALA A 128 -2.77 -8.71 -12.07
CA ALA A 128 -4.08 -8.87 -11.42
C ALA A 128 -3.90 -9.34 -9.99
N GLN A 129 -4.88 -9.01 -9.14
CA GLN A 129 -4.88 -9.41 -7.75
C GLN A 129 -6.30 -9.60 -7.20
N ASN A 130 -6.43 -10.61 -6.35
CA ASN A 130 -7.51 -10.77 -5.38
C ASN A 130 -7.04 -10.13 -4.07
N TRP A 131 -7.87 -9.27 -3.46
CA TRP A 131 -7.59 -8.67 -2.16
C TRP A 131 -8.68 -9.09 -1.17
N ASP A 132 -8.34 -10.06 -0.31
CA ASP A 132 -9.23 -10.67 0.67
C ASP A 132 -8.96 -10.05 2.05
N TYR A 133 -9.84 -9.12 2.43
CA TYR A 133 -9.74 -8.43 3.72
C TYR A 133 -11.07 -8.44 4.48
N LYS A 134 -11.49 -7.31 5.06
CA LYS A 134 -12.69 -7.22 5.89
C LYS A 134 -13.90 -6.79 5.08
N GLU A 135 -15.06 -7.37 5.37
CA GLU A 135 -16.35 -7.09 4.71
C GLU A 135 -16.68 -5.59 4.68
N HIS A 136 -16.28 -4.85 5.73
CA HIS A 136 -16.43 -3.38 5.81
C HIS A 136 -15.96 -2.66 4.54
N PHE A 137 -14.85 -3.12 3.94
CA PHE A 137 -14.22 -2.46 2.80
C PHE A 137 -14.88 -2.74 1.46
N LEU A 138 -15.86 -3.64 1.40
CA LEU A 138 -16.65 -3.87 0.18
C LEU A 138 -17.42 -2.62 -0.25
N GLU A 139 -17.86 -1.79 0.71
CA GLU A 139 -18.66 -0.58 0.44
C GLU A 139 -17.90 0.74 0.63
N THR A 140 -16.68 0.69 1.17
CA THR A 140 -15.87 1.89 1.46
C THR A 140 -14.59 1.99 0.65
N THR A 141 -14.41 1.07 -0.31
CA THR A 141 -13.42 1.17 -1.38
C THR A 141 -13.93 2.04 -2.52
N ILE A 142 -13.04 2.83 -3.12
CA ILE A 142 -13.33 3.67 -4.27
C ILE A 142 -12.36 3.38 -5.43
N ILE A 143 -12.69 3.90 -6.60
CA ILE A 143 -11.73 4.11 -7.69
C ILE A 143 -11.32 5.58 -7.66
N LEU A 144 -10.04 5.83 -7.41
CA LEU A 144 -9.45 7.17 -7.43
C LEU A 144 -8.70 7.37 -8.75
N LYS A 145 -9.08 8.42 -9.48
CA LYS A 145 -8.39 8.91 -10.67
C LYS A 145 -7.63 10.17 -10.30
N ILE A 146 -6.31 10.13 -10.42
CA ILE A 146 -5.40 11.22 -10.08
C ILE A 146 -4.85 11.73 -11.39
N ILE A 147 -5.27 12.93 -11.80
CA ILE A 147 -4.85 13.53 -13.06
C ILE A 147 -3.79 14.58 -12.76
N ARG A 148 -2.65 14.48 -13.45
CA ARG A 148 -1.43 15.21 -13.14
C ARG A 148 -0.84 15.85 -14.40
N GLU A 149 -0.19 16.99 -14.22
CA GLU A 149 0.53 17.69 -15.29
C GLU A 149 2.05 17.40 -15.24
N ASP A 150 2.54 17.02 -14.06
CA ASP A 150 3.96 16.89 -13.71
C ASP A 150 4.45 15.43 -13.62
N ALA A 151 3.53 14.47 -13.66
CA ALA A 151 3.82 13.04 -13.62
C ALA A 151 2.68 12.24 -14.26
N PRO A 152 2.81 10.91 -14.39
CA PRO A 152 1.76 10.08 -14.96
C PRO A 152 0.42 10.20 -14.22
N ASP A 153 -0.68 10.24 -14.98
CA ASP A 153 -2.02 10.02 -14.44
C ASP A 153 -2.12 8.63 -13.81
N ILE A 154 -2.87 8.49 -12.71
CA ILE A 154 -3.03 7.24 -11.95
C ILE A 154 -4.51 6.88 -11.85
N ILE A 155 -4.82 5.59 -12.02
CA ILE A 155 -6.08 5.00 -11.57
C ILE A 155 -5.79 3.91 -10.54
N THR A 156 -6.35 4.06 -9.35
CA THR A 156 -6.16 3.11 -8.24
C THR A 156 -7.48 2.73 -7.60
N LYS A 157 -7.61 1.45 -7.24
CA LYS A 157 -8.64 0.98 -6.32
C LYS A 157 -8.07 1.11 -4.91
N THR A 158 -8.71 1.90 -4.06
CA THR A 158 -8.22 2.16 -2.71
C THR A 158 -9.35 2.29 -1.70
N GLU A 159 -9.11 1.87 -0.46
CA GLU A 159 -9.93 2.25 0.68
C GLU A 159 -9.98 3.79 0.77
N ALA A 160 -11.18 4.36 0.91
CA ALA A 160 -11.35 5.81 0.99
C ALA A 160 -10.54 6.38 2.17
N GLY A 161 -9.66 7.35 1.91
CA GLY A 161 -8.74 7.98 2.86
C GLY A 161 -7.28 7.56 2.70
N ILE A 162 -7.02 6.44 2.02
CA ILE A 162 -5.68 6.00 1.65
C ILE A 162 -5.34 6.58 0.27
N ILE A 163 -4.10 7.05 0.08
CA ILE A 163 -3.68 7.74 -1.15
C ILE A 163 -3.54 6.82 -2.36
N THR A 164 -3.29 5.53 -2.14
CA THR A 164 -3.14 4.49 -3.18
C THR A 164 -3.11 3.10 -2.56
N GLN A 165 -3.64 2.13 -3.30
CA GLN A 165 -3.33 0.71 -3.13
C GLN A 165 -3.03 0.13 -4.52
N GLN A 166 -3.80 -0.84 -5.01
CA GLN A 166 -3.55 -1.44 -6.33
C GLN A 166 -3.96 -0.47 -7.45
N GLY A 167 -3.19 -0.43 -8.54
CA GLY A 167 -3.49 0.49 -9.63
C GLY A 167 -2.59 0.36 -10.84
N ILE A 168 -2.80 1.26 -11.78
CA ILE A 168 -2.00 1.45 -12.98
C ILE A 168 -1.90 2.95 -13.30
N ASN A 169 -0.78 3.36 -13.90
CA ASN A 169 -0.59 4.72 -14.38
C ASN A 169 -0.66 4.82 -15.92
N SER A 170 -0.63 6.05 -16.43
CA SER A 170 -0.72 6.34 -17.87
C SER A 170 0.48 5.90 -18.70
N GLU A 171 1.63 5.60 -18.07
CA GLU A 171 2.80 4.99 -18.73
C GLU A 171 2.72 3.45 -18.77
N GLY A 172 1.65 2.87 -18.23
CA GLY A 172 1.42 1.43 -18.21
C GLY A 172 2.08 0.70 -17.05
N ILE A 173 2.61 1.42 -16.05
CA ILE A 173 3.14 0.84 -14.81
C ILE A 173 1.98 0.44 -13.91
N ALA A 174 1.86 -0.86 -13.64
CA ALA A 174 0.86 -1.43 -12.75
C ALA A 174 1.50 -2.01 -11.50
N VAL A 175 0.81 -1.94 -10.36
CA VAL A 175 1.25 -2.56 -9.11
C VAL A 175 0.11 -3.21 -8.35
N ALA A 176 0.39 -4.40 -7.83
CA ALA A 176 -0.37 -5.08 -6.78
C ALA A 176 0.55 -5.40 -5.59
N MET A 177 -0.02 -5.56 -4.40
CA MET A 177 0.74 -5.84 -3.18
C MET A 177 0.08 -6.91 -2.34
N ASN A 178 0.84 -7.93 -1.93
CA ASN A 178 0.35 -8.93 -0.99
C ASN A 178 1.12 -8.79 0.33
N ALA A 179 0.39 -8.99 1.44
CA ALA A 179 0.99 -8.98 2.77
C ALA A 179 1.99 -10.12 2.93
N LEU A 180 3.15 -9.82 3.51
CA LEU A 180 4.14 -10.79 3.99
C LEU A 180 4.46 -10.47 5.44
N VAL A 181 4.68 -11.51 6.25
CA VAL A 181 5.05 -11.34 7.65
C VAL A 181 6.30 -12.16 7.93
N SER A 182 7.37 -11.48 8.28
CA SER A 182 8.65 -12.09 8.65
C SER A 182 8.91 -12.00 10.15
N SER A 183 9.89 -12.77 10.63
CA SER A 183 10.43 -12.62 11.99
C SER A 183 11.18 -11.31 12.24
N GLU A 184 11.55 -10.60 11.17
CA GLU A 184 12.32 -9.35 11.23
C GLU A 184 11.42 -8.11 11.28
N ASP A 185 10.13 -8.29 10.98
CA ASP A 185 9.18 -7.19 10.94
C ASP A 185 8.95 -6.61 12.34
N SER A 186 8.95 -5.29 12.43
CA SER A 186 8.78 -4.57 13.68
C SER A 186 8.10 -3.24 13.46
N PHE A 187 7.48 -2.71 14.53
CA PHE A 187 7.02 -1.35 14.52
C PHE A 187 8.21 -0.38 14.67
N GLY A 188 8.25 0.66 13.86
CA GLY A 188 9.26 1.71 13.94
C GLY A 188 9.14 2.74 12.83
N LYS A 189 9.95 3.80 12.90
CA LYS A 189 10.02 4.85 11.88
C LYS A 189 10.48 4.25 10.55
N GLY A 190 9.62 4.26 9.55
CA GLY A 190 9.84 3.70 8.22
C GLY A 190 8.74 4.16 7.27
N VAL A 191 9.01 4.07 5.97
CA VAL A 191 8.04 4.51 4.96
C VAL A 191 6.90 3.50 4.89
N PRO A 192 5.64 3.92 5.02
CA PRO A 192 4.53 2.98 4.96
C PRO A 192 4.32 2.42 3.54
N VAL A 193 3.92 1.16 3.43
CA VAL A 193 3.84 0.41 2.17
C VAL A 193 2.92 1.06 1.14
N MET A 194 1.86 1.74 1.58
CA MET A 194 0.93 2.45 0.70
C MET A 194 1.60 3.64 -0.01
N LEU A 195 2.58 4.28 0.64
CA LEU A 195 3.38 5.37 0.06
C LEU A 195 4.39 4.81 -0.95
N ILE A 196 4.95 3.62 -0.68
CA ILE A 196 5.82 2.91 -1.62
C ILE A 196 5.03 2.57 -2.90
N MET A 197 3.82 2.01 -2.75
CA MET A 197 2.93 1.73 -3.88
C MET A 197 2.60 3.00 -4.67
N ARG A 198 2.35 4.13 -3.99
CA ARG A 198 2.14 5.40 -4.66
C ARG A 198 3.36 5.82 -5.49
N LYS A 199 4.58 5.72 -4.95
CA LYS A 199 5.81 6.07 -5.69
C LYS A 199 6.06 5.15 -6.89
N ILE A 200 5.70 3.87 -6.79
CA ILE A 200 5.71 2.96 -7.94
C ILE A 200 4.78 3.49 -9.04
N LEU A 201 3.56 3.91 -8.71
CA LEU A 201 2.62 4.46 -9.68
C LEU A 201 2.96 5.88 -10.17
N ASP A 202 3.77 6.64 -9.43
CA ASP A 202 4.30 7.92 -9.90
C ASP A 202 5.46 7.75 -10.92
N SER A 203 5.96 6.52 -11.13
CA SER A 203 7.13 6.26 -11.98
C SER A 203 6.83 6.32 -13.48
N ALA A 204 7.70 6.98 -14.23
CA ALA A 204 7.58 7.10 -15.69
C ALA A 204 8.01 5.85 -16.46
N ASP A 205 8.79 4.96 -15.83
CA ASP A 205 9.32 3.76 -16.45
C ASP A 205 9.50 2.63 -15.43
N PHE A 206 9.65 1.41 -15.94
CA PHE A 206 9.74 0.20 -15.12
C PHE A 206 10.99 0.19 -14.22
N SER A 207 12.14 0.69 -14.69
CA SER A 207 13.35 0.74 -13.86
C SER A 207 13.18 1.69 -12.67
N THR A 208 12.57 2.85 -12.90
CA THR A 208 12.25 3.82 -11.85
C THR A 208 11.28 3.22 -10.84
N ALA A 209 10.26 2.49 -11.31
CA ALA A 209 9.32 1.77 -10.46
C ALA A 209 10.00 0.74 -9.54
N LEU A 210 10.94 -0.06 -10.07
CA LEU A 210 11.70 -1.03 -9.25
C LEU A 210 12.57 -0.32 -8.20
N LYS A 211 13.23 0.79 -8.57
CA LYS A 211 14.08 1.56 -7.65
C LYS A 211 13.32 2.09 -6.43
N CYS A 212 12.02 2.38 -6.56
CA CYS A 212 11.19 2.78 -5.42
C CYS A 212 11.17 1.73 -4.30
N VAL A 213 11.23 0.44 -4.65
CA VAL A 213 11.26 -0.67 -3.67
C VAL A 213 12.68 -0.92 -3.16
N TYR A 214 13.68 -0.85 -4.04
CA TYR A 214 15.08 -1.10 -3.63
C TYR A 214 15.69 -0.02 -2.74
N ASN A 215 15.27 1.24 -2.89
CA ASN A 215 15.87 2.38 -2.21
C ASN A 215 15.12 2.81 -0.94
N VAL A 216 13.99 2.18 -0.61
CA VAL A 216 13.20 2.54 0.56
C VAL A 216 13.57 1.70 1.76
N ARG A 217 13.59 2.34 2.93
CA ARG A 217 13.68 1.64 4.21
C ARG A 217 12.29 1.42 4.78
N SER A 218 11.88 0.16 4.85
CA SER A 218 10.65 -0.26 5.53
C SER A 218 11.00 -1.18 6.72
N ASN A 219 10.16 -1.15 7.75
CA ASN A 219 10.32 -2.03 8.93
C ASN A 219 9.41 -3.26 8.86
N VAL A 220 8.67 -3.42 7.76
CA VAL A 220 7.70 -4.49 7.57
C VAL A 220 7.93 -5.16 6.23
N SER A 221 7.49 -6.41 6.13
CA SER A 221 7.59 -7.17 4.88
C SER A 221 6.35 -6.99 4.01
N ALA A 222 6.55 -7.04 2.70
CA ALA A 222 5.49 -7.03 1.69
C ALA A 222 6.05 -7.60 0.40
N ASN A 223 5.19 -8.06 -0.51
CA ASN A 223 5.61 -8.19 -1.92
C ASN A 223 4.85 -7.23 -2.81
N PHE A 224 5.55 -6.79 -3.86
CA PHE A 224 5.04 -5.91 -4.89
C PHE A 224 5.14 -6.63 -6.23
N MET A 225 3.99 -6.93 -6.83
CA MET A 225 3.92 -7.40 -8.21
C MET A 225 3.80 -6.19 -9.12
N ILE A 226 4.86 -5.92 -9.89
CA ILE A 226 4.98 -4.73 -10.73
C ILE A 226 5.03 -5.18 -12.18
N GLY A 227 4.23 -4.55 -13.03
CA GLY A 227 4.21 -4.82 -14.47
C GLY A 227 4.27 -3.54 -15.30
N ALA A 228 4.76 -3.69 -16.52
CA ALA A 228 4.82 -2.70 -17.58
C ALA A 228 4.64 -3.40 -18.94
N PRO A 229 4.48 -2.69 -20.07
CA PRO A 229 4.42 -3.33 -21.38
C PRO A 229 5.66 -4.21 -21.64
N GLY A 230 5.46 -5.52 -21.74
CA GLY A 230 6.53 -6.52 -21.94
C GLY A 230 7.31 -6.94 -20.69
N GLU A 231 7.01 -6.40 -19.51
CA GLU A 231 7.79 -6.65 -18.29
C GLU A 231 6.89 -6.97 -17.09
N VAL A 232 7.28 -7.95 -16.27
CA VAL A 232 6.66 -8.23 -14.97
C VAL A 232 7.72 -8.76 -14.02
N LEU A 233 7.78 -8.23 -12.80
CA LEU A 233 8.58 -8.76 -11.70
C LEU A 233 7.76 -8.77 -10.41
N ASN A 234 8.11 -9.68 -9.49
CA ASN A 234 7.59 -9.65 -8.13
C ASN A 234 8.74 -9.44 -7.15
N LEU A 235 8.66 -8.38 -6.35
CA LEU A 235 9.69 -8.03 -5.39
C LEU A 235 9.21 -8.37 -3.98
N GLU A 236 9.91 -9.26 -3.29
CA GLU A 236 9.73 -9.50 -1.84
C GLU A 236 10.62 -8.55 -1.06
N MET A 237 10.02 -7.59 -0.36
CA MET A 237 10.72 -6.65 0.51
C MET A 237 10.66 -7.14 1.96
N THR A 238 11.80 -7.08 2.65
CA THR A 238 11.93 -7.24 4.10
C THR A 238 12.71 -6.06 4.66
N PRO A 239 12.80 -5.89 6.00
CA PRO A 239 13.63 -4.85 6.60
C PRO A 239 15.13 -4.92 6.25
N ARG A 240 15.60 -6.07 5.74
CA ARG A 240 17.02 -6.31 5.40
C ARG A 240 17.34 -6.22 3.91
N GLY A 241 16.34 -6.32 3.05
CA GLY A 241 16.58 -6.25 1.61
C GLY A 241 15.39 -6.65 0.77
N VAL A 242 15.65 -6.76 -0.53
CA VAL A 242 14.63 -7.04 -1.54
C VAL A 242 15.08 -8.22 -2.40
N SER A 243 14.26 -9.26 -2.46
CA SER A 243 14.43 -10.39 -3.36
C SER A 243 13.57 -10.21 -4.60
N CYS A 244 14.15 -10.47 -5.78
CA CYS A 244 13.44 -10.42 -7.05
C CYS A 244 13.04 -11.83 -7.51
N LEU A 245 11.76 -11.98 -7.88
CA LEU A 245 11.19 -13.14 -8.51
C LEU A 245 10.84 -12.82 -9.96
N HIS A 246 11.16 -13.74 -10.84
CA HIS A 246 10.95 -13.62 -12.29
C HIS A 246 9.82 -14.54 -12.74
N PRO A 247 9.07 -14.18 -13.79
CA PRO A 247 8.15 -15.08 -14.45
C PRO A 247 8.82 -16.37 -14.91
N ARG A 248 8.09 -17.48 -14.78
CA ARG A 248 8.44 -18.78 -15.32
C ARG A 248 7.42 -19.13 -16.39
N ASP A 249 7.89 -19.50 -17.57
CA ASP A 249 7.03 -19.83 -18.72
C ASP A 249 6.00 -18.70 -19.00
N GLY A 250 6.45 -17.44 -18.91
CA GLY A 250 5.62 -16.26 -19.12
C GLY A 250 4.68 -15.87 -17.97
N ILE A 251 4.65 -16.62 -16.86
CA ILE A 251 3.69 -16.43 -15.76
C ILE A 251 4.43 -16.27 -14.42
N ILE A 252 3.96 -15.35 -13.57
CA ILE A 252 4.37 -15.25 -12.17
C ILE A 252 3.12 -15.16 -11.28
N THR A 253 3.16 -15.84 -10.14
CA THR A 253 2.07 -15.84 -9.15
C THR A 253 2.65 -15.63 -7.77
N HIS A 254 1.92 -14.94 -6.91
CA HIS A 254 2.31 -14.76 -5.52
C HIS A 254 1.10 -14.80 -4.59
N SER A 255 1.30 -15.27 -3.36
CA SER A 255 0.30 -15.16 -2.30
C SER A 255 0.90 -14.45 -1.08
N ASN A 256 0.80 -15.02 0.12
CA ASN A 256 1.21 -14.40 1.38
C ASN A 256 2.41 -15.08 2.04
N HIS A 257 3.17 -15.89 1.30
CA HIS A 257 4.36 -16.55 1.81
C HIS A 257 5.57 -16.21 0.97
N PHE A 258 6.74 -16.25 1.59
CA PHE A 258 8.01 -16.02 0.91
C PHE A 258 8.36 -17.21 0.01
N LEU A 259 8.74 -16.92 -1.23
CA LEU A 259 9.21 -17.87 -2.24
C LEU A 259 10.74 -17.86 -2.38
N ARG A 260 11.42 -16.73 -2.08
CA ARG A 260 12.88 -16.64 -2.18
C ARG A 260 13.61 -16.25 -0.91
N ALA A 261 12.92 -15.82 0.16
CA ALA A 261 13.57 -15.42 1.41
C ALA A 261 14.20 -16.57 2.23
N HIS A 262 14.49 -17.73 1.63
CA HIS A 262 15.30 -18.80 2.21
C HIS A 262 16.83 -18.52 2.18
N LEU A 263 17.27 -17.32 1.79
CA LEU A 263 18.71 -17.03 1.59
C LEU A 263 19.47 -16.48 2.80
N GLU A 264 18.83 -16.34 3.96
CA GLU A 264 19.55 -16.12 5.22
C GLU A 264 18.96 -17.03 6.32
N HIS A 265 19.82 -17.78 7.00
CA HIS A 265 19.49 -18.93 7.86
C HIS A 265 18.50 -18.67 9.03
N ASP A 266 18.01 -17.44 9.23
CA ASP A 266 17.21 -17.04 10.39
C ASP A 266 15.85 -16.38 10.08
N LEU A 267 15.53 -16.07 8.80
CA LEU A 267 14.23 -15.46 8.47
C LEU A 267 13.12 -16.51 8.52
N ARG A 268 12.14 -16.30 9.40
CA ARG A 268 10.95 -17.16 9.53
C ARG A 268 9.73 -16.48 8.94
N ASP A 269 9.11 -17.15 7.99
CA ASP A 269 7.79 -16.80 7.47
C ASP A 269 6.73 -17.09 8.54
N ARG A 270 6.04 -16.05 9.02
CA ARG A 270 5.02 -16.19 10.07
C ARG A 270 3.63 -16.50 9.55
N PHE A 271 3.41 -16.55 8.23
CA PHE A 271 2.14 -17.01 7.64
C PHE A 271 2.05 -18.53 7.56
N ILE A 272 3.17 -19.24 7.41
CA ILE A 272 3.20 -20.71 7.28
C ILE A 272 3.65 -21.41 8.59
N SER A 273 4.33 -20.71 9.52
CA SER A 273 4.92 -21.29 10.74
C SER A 273 3.97 -21.44 11.92
#